data_AF-A0A4S9S212-F1
#
_entry.id   AF-A0A4S9S212-F1
#
_cell.length_a   1.000
_cell.length_b   1.000
_cell.length_c   1.000
_cell.angle_alpha   90.00
_cell.angle_beta   90.00
_cell.angle_gamma   90.00
#
_symmetry.space_group_name_H-M   'P 1'
#
loop_
_entity.id
_entity.type
_entity.pdbx_description
1 polymer ?
#
loop_
_entity_poly.entity_id
_entity_poly.type
_entity_poly.pdbx_seq_one_letter_code
_entity_poly.pdbx_strand_id
1 'polypeptide(L)'
;MWWWWGRGRSWLMTTAWSWGGSWLIFSTMIPSIVLVWSGVALLYHKVRICNAFFSARLFFGDLLRSLGHNLEAARYDWGQEIKNLSAPLLDALNIDIKTLSKDYDDSLEDFVASMFRFDSSHSIQIGVEPGLPDTAVLQLKPRECQKIIHGVKSRLGPDYTITHLAQAATLLALLKTDPLSQEALPEKSVIMPLPVNGRQYLREEFAHCQYGSCQACAVVEFDNLEQFAVDFEDKVAVIDALVRAVEVTKKSYDYWLSKPFLLPLGLAKDNFLSALLESSESQPDGKTVPIIASDGLNDQYIPKTVSSQD
;
A
#
# COMPACT_ATOMS: atom_id res chain seq x y z
N MET A 1 15.25 13.90 28.17
CA MET A 1 13.97 13.21 27.94
C MET A 1 14.19 12.26 26.77
N TRP A 2 14.35 10.97 27.06
CA TRP A 2 14.79 9.98 26.08
C TRP A 2 13.57 9.46 25.31
N TRP A 3 13.57 9.58 23.99
CA TRP A 3 12.53 9.05 23.11
C TRP A 3 12.97 7.69 22.58
N TRP A 4 12.17 6.67 22.89
CA TRP A 4 12.35 5.28 22.51
C TRP A 4 11.69 5.06 21.13
N TRP A 5 12.39 4.40 20.20
CA TRP A 5 11.95 4.22 18.81
C TRP A 5 11.45 2.79 18.59
N GLY A 6 10.14 2.62 18.41
CA GLY A 6 9.54 1.36 17.95
C GLY A 6 9.68 1.19 16.44
N ARG A 7 10.27 0.08 15.98
CA ARG A 7 10.37 -0.31 14.55
C ARG A 7 9.50 -1.53 14.27
N GLY A 8 8.35 -1.34 13.61
CA GLY A 8 7.57 -2.42 12.98
C GLY A 8 8.04 -2.69 11.54
N ARG A 9 8.07 -3.95 11.11
CA ARG A 9 8.59 -4.39 9.80
C ARG A 9 7.51 -5.11 8.95
N SER A 10 7.47 -4.84 7.64
CA SER A 10 6.83 -5.72 6.64
C SER A 10 7.67 -5.81 5.36
N TRP A 11 7.72 -6.99 4.74
CA TRP A 11 8.27 -7.17 3.39
C TRP A 11 7.42 -6.39 2.38
N LEU A 12 8.07 -5.76 1.40
CA LEU A 12 7.35 -4.92 0.46
C LEU A 12 8.03 -4.84 -0.91
N MET A 13 7.26 -5.16 -1.95
CA MET A 13 7.61 -4.89 -3.34
C MET A 13 7.62 -3.39 -3.57
N THR A 14 8.73 -2.88 -4.10
CA THR A 14 8.93 -1.46 -4.36
C THR A 14 8.84 -1.20 -5.86
N THR A 15 8.07 -0.19 -6.24
CA THR A 15 7.98 0.22 -7.65
C THR A 15 9.21 1.06 -7.99
N ALA A 16 9.88 0.75 -9.10
CA ALA A 16 10.96 1.58 -9.65
C ALA A 16 10.57 2.02 -11.06
N TRP A 17 10.76 3.31 -11.36
CA TRP A 17 10.46 3.88 -12.68
C TRP A 17 11.71 4.53 -13.28
N SER A 18 11.86 4.42 -14.60
CA SER A 18 12.88 5.14 -15.38
C SER A 18 12.24 6.04 -16.42
N TRP A 19 12.68 7.29 -16.50
CA TRP A 19 12.45 8.18 -17.63
C TRP A 19 13.80 8.76 -18.05
N GLY A 20 14.19 8.56 -19.32
CA GLY A 20 15.38 9.20 -19.90
C GLY A 20 16.71 8.94 -19.18
N GLY A 21 16.95 7.74 -18.64
CA GLY A 21 18.21 7.39 -17.96
C GLY A 21 18.30 7.82 -16.49
N SER A 22 17.19 8.26 -15.89
CA SER A 22 17.07 8.59 -14.46
C SER A 22 16.37 7.47 -13.68
N TRP A 23 16.73 7.29 -12.41
CA TRP A 23 16.23 6.20 -11.54
C TRP A 23 15.44 6.74 -10.36
N LEU A 24 14.28 6.16 -10.02
CA LEU A 24 13.61 6.32 -8.72
C LEU A 24 13.46 4.98 -8.01
N ILE A 25 13.98 4.86 -6.79
CA ILE A 25 13.74 3.73 -5.87
C ILE A 25 12.98 4.25 -4.64
N PHE A 26 11.99 3.49 -4.22
CA PHE A 26 11.10 3.81 -3.11
C PHE A 26 11.16 2.72 -2.04
N SER A 27 11.03 3.05 -0.76
CA SER A 27 10.79 2.08 0.33
C SER A 27 9.57 2.50 1.14
N THR A 28 8.77 1.54 1.59
CA THR A 28 7.49 1.76 2.30
C THR A 28 7.62 1.68 3.82
N MET A 29 8.68 1.06 4.35
CA MET A 29 8.97 1.09 5.79
C MET A 29 9.62 2.40 6.22
N ILE A 30 10.42 3.00 5.32
CA ILE A 30 11.09 4.28 5.51
C ILE A 30 10.82 5.10 4.26
N PRO A 31 10.11 6.24 4.32
CA PRO A 31 9.86 7.06 3.15
C PRO A 31 11.19 7.70 2.71
N SER A 32 11.92 6.94 1.92
CA SER A 32 13.16 7.33 1.29
C SER A 32 12.98 7.31 -0.22
N ILE A 33 13.44 8.37 -0.88
CA ILE A 33 13.44 8.50 -2.33
C ILE A 33 14.90 8.59 -2.77
N VAL A 34 15.32 7.67 -3.63
CA VAL A 34 16.65 7.72 -4.25
C VAL A 34 16.47 8.13 -5.70
N LEU A 35 17.01 9.29 -6.06
CA LEU A 35 17.23 9.69 -7.45
C LEU A 35 18.69 9.41 -7.82
N VAL A 36 18.91 8.77 -8.97
CA VAL A 36 20.24 8.73 -9.59
C VAL A 36 20.14 9.33 -10.99
N TRP A 37 20.93 10.36 -11.27
CA TRP A 37 21.03 11.00 -12.58
C TRP A 37 22.48 11.38 -12.86
N SER A 38 23.03 10.88 -13.97
CA SER A 38 24.36 11.27 -14.50
C SER A 38 25.50 11.28 -13.46
N GLY A 39 25.51 10.30 -12.54
CA GLY A 39 26.53 10.16 -11.49
C GLY A 39 26.23 10.92 -10.20
N VAL A 40 25.14 11.69 -10.12
CA VAL A 40 24.65 12.30 -8.88
C VAL A 40 23.56 11.42 -8.28
N ALA A 41 23.76 10.97 -7.03
CA ALA A 41 22.75 10.27 -6.25
C ALA A 41 22.19 11.22 -5.18
N LEU A 42 20.87 11.41 -5.18
CA LEU A 42 20.16 12.18 -4.17
C LEU A 42 19.28 11.23 -3.37
N LEU A 43 19.59 11.10 -2.08
CA LEU A 43 18.80 10.37 -1.10
C LEU A 43 18.00 11.38 -0.28
N TYR A 44 16.68 11.33 -0.40
CA TYR A 44 15.77 12.05 0.46
C TYR A 44 15.21 11.09 1.51
N HIS A 45 15.37 11.41 2.80
CA HIS A 45 14.90 10.60 3.92
C HIS A 45 13.99 11.44 4.82
N LYS A 46 12.85 10.88 5.24
CA LYS A 46 11.93 11.53 6.20
C LYS A 46 11.38 10.59 7.26
N VAL A 47 10.93 11.20 8.35
CA VAL A 47 10.21 10.51 9.43
C VAL A 47 8.76 10.24 8.99
N ARG A 48 8.33 8.98 9.12
CA ARG A 48 7.03 8.45 8.64
C ARG A 48 5.81 9.09 9.31
N ILE A 49 5.92 9.50 10.58
CA ILE A 49 4.83 10.14 11.35
C ILE A 49 4.33 11.40 10.64
N CYS A 50 5.23 12.15 10.00
CA CYS A 50 4.87 13.43 9.39
C CYS A 50 4.34 13.28 7.96
N ASN A 51 4.56 12.15 7.28
CA ASN A 51 4.29 11.99 5.85
C ASN A 51 4.08 10.52 5.47
N ALA A 52 2.89 10.21 4.92
CA ALA A 52 2.70 8.97 4.17
C ALA A 52 3.56 8.99 2.89
N PHE A 53 3.75 7.81 2.29
CA PHE A 53 4.56 7.62 1.09
C PHE A 53 4.23 8.60 -0.06
N PHE A 54 2.95 8.86 -0.28
CA PHE A 54 2.47 9.80 -1.28
C PHE A 54 2.89 11.24 -0.97
N SER A 55 2.80 11.66 0.30
CA SER A 55 3.19 13.00 0.72
C SER A 55 4.68 13.25 0.48
N ALA A 56 5.51 12.22 0.68
CA ALA A 56 6.92 12.27 0.34
C ALA A 56 7.15 12.50 -1.16
N ARG A 57 6.38 11.84 -2.04
CA ARG A 57 6.44 12.04 -3.50
C ARG A 57 6.00 13.44 -3.92
N LEU A 58 4.90 13.96 -3.37
CA LEU A 58 4.43 15.31 -3.65
C LEU A 58 5.49 16.35 -3.26
N PHE A 59 5.94 16.31 -2.00
CA PHE A 59 6.95 17.24 -1.50
C PHE A 59 8.22 17.18 -2.35
N PHE A 60 8.63 15.98 -2.75
CA PHE A 60 9.80 15.81 -3.60
C PHE A 60 9.60 16.39 -5.01
N GLY A 61 8.42 16.20 -5.60
CA GLY A 61 8.06 16.85 -6.87
C GLY A 61 8.07 18.38 -6.76
N ASP A 62 7.57 18.92 -5.65
CA ASP A 62 7.59 20.35 -5.37
C ASP A 62 9.01 20.89 -5.15
N LEU A 63 9.88 20.10 -4.51
CA LEU A 63 11.30 20.40 -4.37
C LEU A 63 11.98 20.47 -5.74
N LEU A 64 11.78 19.47 -6.60
CA LEU A 64 12.33 19.46 -7.97
C LEU A 64 11.84 20.65 -8.79
N ARG A 65 10.55 21.00 -8.68
CA ARG A 65 10.00 22.20 -9.33
C ARG A 65 10.66 23.47 -8.81
N SER A 66 10.91 23.53 -7.49
CA SER A 66 11.52 24.68 -6.83
C SER A 66 13.00 24.87 -7.20
N LEU A 67 13.73 23.79 -7.45
CA LEU A 67 15.13 23.84 -7.91
C LEU A 67 15.31 24.54 -9.26
N GLY A 68 14.24 24.65 -10.07
CA GLY A 68 14.26 25.42 -11.32
C GLY A 68 14.20 26.93 -11.15
N HIS A 69 14.00 27.44 -9.93
CA HIS A 69 13.93 28.86 -9.63
C HIS A 69 15.24 29.40 -9.04
N ASN A 70 15.53 30.69 -9.24
CA ASN A 70 16.66 31.35 -8.61
C ASN A 70 16.33 31.65 -7.13
N LEU A 71 16.70 30.71 -6.25
CA LEU A 71 16.40 30.77 -4.82
C LEU A 71 17.38 31.67 -4.04
N GLU A 72 18.51 32.08 -4.62
CA GLU A 72 19.55 32.88 -3.92
C GLU A 72 19.09 34.31 -3.61
N ALA A 73 18.17 34.85 -4.43
CA ALA A 73 17.59 36.18 -4.23
C ALA A 73 16.25 36.16 -3.48
N ALA A 74 15.75 34.97 -3.10
CA ALA A 74 14.46 34.84 -2.45
C ALA A 74 14.50 35.42 -1.03
N ARG A 75 13.57 36.34 -0.74
CA ARG A 75 13.33 36.83 0.62
C ARG A 75 12.12 36.09 1.19
N TYR A 76 12.32 35.43 2.32
CA TYR A 76 11.27 34.70 3.03
C TYR A 76 10.81 35.50 4.24
N ASP A 77 9.51 35.75 4.31
CA ASP A 77 8.86 36.34 5.50
C ASP A 77 8.47 35.21 6.46
N TRP A 78 9.47 34.73 7.21
CA TRP A 78 9.30 33.61 8.14
C TRP A 78 8.21 33.91 9.19
N GLY A 79 7.38 32.90 9.48
CA GLY A 79 6.14 33.01 10.23
C GLY A 79 4.90 33.00 9.34
N GLN A 80 5.00 33.49 8.09
CA GLN A 80 3.88 33.42 7.14
C GLN A 80 3.61 32.01 6.62
N GLU A 81 4.61 31.11 6.68
CA GLU A 81 4.46 29.71 6.25
C GLU A 81 3.56 28.88 7.17
N ILE A 82 3.31 29.33 8.41
CA ILE A 82 2.46 28.61 9.37
C ILE A 82 1.06 28.38 8.80
N LYS A 83 0.51 29.35 8.06
CA LYS A 83 -0.80 29.22 7.40
C LYS A 83 -0.80 28.24 6.21
N ASN A 84 0.39 27.88 5.72
CA ASN A 84 0.58 26.92 4.64
C ASN A 84 0.77 25.50 5.18
N LEU A 85 0.78 25.30 6.50
CA LEU A 85 0.72 23.97 7.08
C LEU A 85 -0.58 23.29 6.65
N SER A 86 -0.48 22.00 6.35
CA SER A 86 -1.61 21.15 6.04
C SER A 86 -2.69 21.27 7.12
N ALA A 87 -3.95 21.40 6.70
CA ALA A 87 -5.08 21.43 7.62
C ALA A 87 -5.14 20.14 8.46
N PRO A 88 -5.69 20.19 9.69
CA PRO A 88 -5.95 18.99 10.46
C PRO A 88 -6.78 17.99 9.63
N LEU A 89 -6.37 16.72 9.64
CA LEU A 89 -6.87 15.75 8.66
C LEU A 89 -8.38 15.54 8.74
N LEU A 90 -8.96 15.53 9.95
CA LEU A 90 -10.40 15.40 10.16
C LEU A 90 -11.18 16.61 9.64
N ASP A 91 -10.59 17.81 9.72
CA ASP A 91 -11.20 19.03 9.19
C ASP A 91 -11.13 19.07 7.66
N ALA A 92 -10.14 18.39 7.06
CA ALA A 92 -9.94 18.33 5.62
C ALA A 92 -10.82 17.29 4.90
N LEU A 93 -11.57 16.47 5.63
CA LEU A 93 -12.43 15.42 5.07
C LEU A 93 -13.57 15.99 4.22
N ASN A 94 -13.97 15.25 3.20
CA ASN A 94 -15.12 15.55 2.35
C ASN A 94 -16.48 15.20 3.00
N ILE A 95 -16.45 14.63 4.20
CA ILE A 95 -17.63 14.26 4.99
C ILE A 95 -17.57 14.92 6.38
N ASP A 96 -18.74 15.11 6.99
CA ASP A 96 -18.83 15.48 8.41
C ASP A 96 -18.83 14.22 9.28
N ILE A 97 -17.73 14.00 10.01
CA ILE A 97 -17.57 12.83 10.89
C ILE A 97 -18.65 12.73 11.98
N LYS A 98 -19.31 13.85 12.33
CA LYS A 98 -20.39 13.86 13.33
C LYS A 98 -21.69 13.26 12.79
N THR A 99 -21.80 13.11 11.48
CA THR A 99 -22.95 12.49 10.81
C THR A 99 -22.77 11.00 10.57
N LEU A 100 -21.60 10.45 10.91
CA LEU A 100 -21.35 9.02 10.85
C LEU A 100 -22.26 8.30 11.84
N SER A 101 -22.76 7.16 11.41
CA SER A 101 -23.76 6.38 12.14
C SER A 101 -23.46 4.90 11.96
N LYS A 102 -24.50 4.06 11.98
CA LYS A 102 -24.40 2.61 12.00
C LYS A 102 -23.49 2.02 10.90
N ASP A 103 -23.55 2.53 9.67
CA ASP A 103 -22.72 2.00 8.58
C ASP A 103 -21.21 2.12 8.87
N TYR A 104 -20.81 3.18 9.58
CA TYR A 104 -19.43 3.37 10.03
C TYR A 104 -19.10 2.40 11.16
N ASP A 105 -19.98 2.28 12.16
CA ASP A 105 -19.78 1.39 13.31
C ASP A 105 -19.67 -0.08 12.87
N ASP A 106 -20.58 -0.53 12.00
CA ASP A 106 -20.59 -1.88 11.43
C ASP A 106 -19.28 -2.11 10.62
N SER A 107 -18.83 -1.13 9.85
CA SER A 107 -17.57 -1.24 9.08
C SER A 107 -16.33 -1.21 9.97
N LEU A 108 -16.39 -0.53 11.14
CA LEU A 108 -15.33 -0.55 12.13
C LEU A 108 -15.26 -1.89 12.85
N GLU A 109 -16.41 -2.49 13.18
CA GLU A 109 -16.49 -3.84 13.71
C GLU A 109 -15.94 -4.87 12.72
N ASP A 110 -16.37 -4.84 11.46
CA ASP A 110 -15.83 -5.68 10.38
C ASP A 110 -14.31 -5.57 10.28
N PHE A 111 -13.79 -4.34 10.35
CA PHE A 111 -12.37 -4.07 10.27
C PHE A 111 -11.62 -4.67 11.47
N VAL A 112 -12.09 -4.41 12.68
CA VAL A 112 -11.48 -4.91 13.92
C VAL A 112 -11.54 -6.44 13.98
N ALA A 113 -12.66 -7.05 13.57
CA ALA A 113 -12.80 -8.49 13.46
C ALA A 113 -11.78 -9.08 12.47
N SER A 114 -11.53 -8.40 11.35
CA SER A 114 -10.48 -8.80 10.40
C SER A 114 -9.08 -8.73 11.00
N MET A 115 -8.80 -7.73 11.83
CA MET A 115 -7.51 -7.62 12.55
C MET A 115 -7.33 -8.73 13.59
N PHE A 116 -8.36 -9.14 14.32
CA PHE A 116 -8.24 -10.29 15.23
C PHE A 116 -8.06 -11.62 14.49
N ARG A 117 -8.71 -11.79 13.34
CA ARG A 117 -8.51 -12.97 12.48
C ARG A 117 -7.14 -12.97 11.80
N PHE A 118 -6.53 -11.80 11.59
CA PHE A 118 -5.19 -11.70 11.01
C PHE A 118 -4.15 -12.46 11.84
N ASP A 119 -4.28 -12.50 13.17
CA ASP A 119 -3.35 -13.25 14.04
C ASP A 119 -3.36 -14.77 13.78
N SER A 120 -4.45 -15.31 13.23
CA SER A 120 -4.57 -16.72 12.84
C SER A 120 -4.35 -16.97 11.33
N SER A 121 -4.05 -15.92 10.57
CA SER A 121 -3.77 -15.98 9.14
C SER A 121 -2.57 -16.88 8.84
N HIS A 122 -2.65 -17.61 7.72
CA HIS A 122 -1.49 -18.26 7.15
C HIS A 122 -0.43 -17.21 6.79
N SER A 123 0.83 -17.49 7.13
CA SER A 123 1.91 -16.50 7.16
C SER A 123 3.27 -17.18 7.03
N ILE A 124 4.27 -16.41 6.61
CA ILE A 124 5.66 -16.87 6.53
C ILE A 124 6.29 -16.72 7.92
N GLN A 125 7.02 -17.76 8.33
CA GLN A 125 7.87 -17.70 9.51
C GLN A 125 9.10 -16.82 9.24
N ILE A 126 9.28 -15.82 10.09
CA ILE A 126 10.45 -14.96 10.15
C ILE A 126 11.14 -15.12 11.51
N GLY A 127 12.45 -14.94 11.55
CA GLY A 127 13.16 -14.90 12.83
C GLY A 127 12.63 -13.79 13.73
N VAL A 128 12.64 -14.02 15.05
CA VAL A 128 12.25 -13.01 16.06
C VAL A 128 13.37 -12.02 16.38
N GLU A 129 14.61 -12.37 16.03
CA GLU A 129 15.79 -11.57 16.34
C GLU A 129 15.85 -10.29 15.49
N PRO A 130 16.18 -9.12 16.09
CA PRO A 130 16.30 -7.87 15.36
C PRO A 130 17.44 -7.91 14.31
N GLY A 131 17.09 -7.90 13.02
CA GLY A 131 18.06 -7.69 11.92
C GLY A 131 18.19 -6.22 11.47
N LEU A 132 19.06 -5.95 10.48
CA LEU A 132 19.03 -4.68 9.74
C LEU A 132 17.93 -4.70 8.66
N PRO A 133 17.31 -3.56 8.31
CA PRO A 133 16.39 -3.51 7.18
C PRO A 133 17.17 -3.74 5.88
N ASP A 134 16.63 -4.57 4.99
CA ASP A 134 17.16 -4.84 3.66
C ASP A 134 16.06 -4.62 2.61
N THR A 135 16.45 -4.38 1.36
CA THR A 135 15.52 -4.16 0.25
C THR A 135 16.05 -4.84 -1.01
N ALA A 136 15.29 -5.82 -1.49
CA ALA A 136 15.48 -6.38 -2.82
C ALA A 136 14.60 -5.62 -3.82
N VAL A 137 15.17 -5.26 -4.97
CA VAL A 137 14.46 -4.57 -6.05
C VAL A 137 14.40 -5.48 -7.28
N LEU A 138 13.17 -5.82 -7.69
CA LEU A 138 12.91 -6.46 -8.97
C LEU A 138 12.32 -5.42 -9.93
N GLN A 139 13.06 -5.10 -10.99
CA GLN A 139 12.59 -4.21 -12.04
C GLN A 139 12.17 -5.01 -13.27
N LEU A 140 10.87 -4.97 -13.57
CA LEU A 140 10.33 -5.52 -14.81
C LEU A 140 10.63 -4.57 -15.98
N LYS A 141 10.91 -5.13 -17.15
CA LYS A 141 11.09 -4.32 -18.37
C LYS A 141 9.74 -3.74 -18.80
N PRO A 142 9.71 -2.55 -19.44
CA PRO A 142 8.46 -1.95 -19.91
C PRO A 142 7.60 -2.89 -20.78
N ARG A 143 8.25 -3.70 -21.64
CA ARG A 143 7.57 -4.70 -22.48
C ARG A 143 6.91 -5.82 -21.68
N GLU A 144 7.49 -6.21 -20.54
CA GLU A 144 6.91 -7.22 -19.64
C GLU A 144 5.71 -6.64 -18.90
N CYS A 145 5.81 -5.40 -18.41
CA CYS A 145 4.69 -4.68 -17.81
C CYS A 145 3.51 -4.55 -18.79
N GLN A 146 3.78 -4.20 -20.06
CA GLN A 146 2.74 -4.12 -21.09
C GLN A 146 2.06 -5.46 -21.34
N LYS A 147 2.81 -6.56 -21.41
CA LYS A 147 2.25 -7.91 -21.54
C LYS A 147 1.38 -8.29 -20.35
N ILE A 148 1.81 -7.95 -19.14
CA ILE A 148 1.03 -8.20 -17.92
C ILE A 148 -0.27 -7.40 -17.95
N ILE A 149 -0.20 -6.09 -18.24
CA ILE A 149 -1.39 -5.23 -18.36
C ILE A 149 -2.34 -5.79 -19.41
N HIS A 150 -1.84 -6.14 -20.60
CA HIS A 150 -2.65 -6.76 -21.65
C HIS A 150 -3.28 -8.09 -21.18
N GLY A 151 -2.52 -8.93 -20.51
CA GLY A 151 -3.01 -10.19 -19.94
C GLY A 151 -4.17 -9.99 -18.97
N VAL A 152 -4.03 -9.04 -18.04
CA VAL A 152 -5.09 -8.66 -17.08
C VAL A 152 -6.33 -8.18 -17.82
N LYS A 153 -6.19 -7.19 -18.71
CA LYS A 153 -7.32 -6.57 -19.40
C LYS A 153 -8.04 -7.54 -20.34
N SER A 154 -7.31 -8.39 -21.06
CA SER A 154 -7.89 -9.37 -21.99
C SER A 154 -8.65 -10.49 -21.30
N ARG A 155 -8.24 -10.91 -20.10
CA ARG A 155 -8.88 -12.02 -19.37
C ARG A 155 -9.98 -11.58 -18.42
N LEU A 156 -9.77 -10.45 -17.74
CA LEU A 156 -10.61 -10.02 -16.62
C LEU A 156 -11.43 -8.78 -16.96
N GLY A 157 -10.98 -7.98 -17.93
CA GLY A 157 -11.69 -6.78 -18.39
C GLY A 157 -11.09 -5.45 -17.89
N PRO A 158 -11.73 -4.33 -18.26
CA PRO A 158 -11.18 -2.98 -18.12
C PRO A 158 -11.02 -2.51 -16.67
N ASP A 159 -11.79 -3.06 -15.73
CA ASP A 159 -11.81 -2.61 -14.33
C ASP A 159 -10.78 -3.31 -13.43
N TYR A 160 -9.98 -4.22 -14.00
CA TYR A 160 -8.92 -4.93 -13.30
C TYR A 160 -7.55 -4.31 -13.58
N THR A 161 -6.71 -4.19 -12.56
CA THR A 161 -5.39 -3.55 -12.68
C THR A 161 -4.26 -4.53 -12.38
N ILE A 162 -3.03 -4.12 -12.68
CA ILE A 162 -1.83 -4.88 -12.32
C ILE A 162 -1.69 -5.00 -10.80
N THR A 163 -2.21 -4.06 -10.01
CA THR A 163 -2.25 -4.17 -8.54
C THR A 163 -3.10 -5.34 -8.07
N HIS A 164 -4.29 -5.56 -8.65
CA HIS A 164 -5.09 -6.74 -8.28
C HIS A 164 -4.35 -8.04 -8.58
N LEU A 165 -3.67 -8.12 -9.74
CA LEU A 165 -2.84 -9.26 -10.10
C LEU A 165 -1.63 -9.43 -9.17
N ALA A 166 -0.95 -8.35 -8.80
CA ALA A 166 0.19 -8.42 -7.90
C ALA A 166 -0.20 -8.95 -6.52
N GLN A 167 -1.36 -8.54 -6.00
CA GLN A 167 -1.89 -9.06 -4.73
C GLN A 167 -2.21 -10.56 -4.82
N ALA A 168 -2.90 -10.99 -5.89
CA ALA A 168 -3.18 -12.39 -6.16
C ALA A 168 -1.91 -13.24 -6.32
N ALA A 169 -0.92 -12.72 -7.05
CA ALA A 169 0.38 -13.36 -7.20
C ALA A 169 1.13 -13.47 -5.87
N THR A 170 0.93 -12.52 -4.95
CA THR A 170 1.52 -12.57 -3.60
C THR A 170 0.94 -13.71 -2.76
N LEU A 171 -0.38 -13.95 -2.85
CA LEU A 171 -1.02 -15.12 -2.24
C LEU A 171 -0.41 -16.42 -2.79
N LEU A 172 -0.36 -16.57 -4.11
CA LEU A 172 0.19 -17.78 -4.71
C LEU A 172 1.68 -17.97 -4.39
N ALA A 173 2.46 -16.89 -4.35
CA ALA A 173 3.86 -16.94 -3.94
C ALA A 173 4.01 -17.38 -2.48
N LEU A 174 3.12 -16.93 -1.58
CA LEU A 174 3.07 -17.40 -0.20
C LEU A 174 2.81 -18.92 -0.15
N LEU A 175 1.76 -19.40 -0.82
CA LEU A 175 1.41 -20.84 -0.84
C LEU A 175 2.50 -21.70 -1.50
N LYS A 176 3.26 -21.15 -2.45
CA LYS A 176 4.42 -21.83 -3.05
C LYS A 176 5.59 -21.92 -2.08
N THR A 177 5.82 -20.86 -1.31
CA THR A 177 7.00 -20.72 -0.44
C THR A 177 6.80 -21.46 0.89
N ASP A 178 5.59 -21.37 1.43
CA ASP A 178 5.18 -22.00 2.69
C ASP A 178 3.88 -22.78 2.47
N PRO A 179 3.96 -23.99 1.88
CA PRO A 179 2.78 -24.79 1.55
C PRO A 179 2.12 -25.38 2.79
N LEU A 180 0.79 -25.43 2.78
CA LEU A 180 -0.03 -26.09 3.80
C LEU A 180 -0.29 -27.56 3.44
N SER A 181 -0.58 -28.39 4.45
CA SER A 181 -1.09 -29.74 4.21
C SER A 181 -2.51 -29.68 3.64
N GLN A 182 -2.92 -30.72 2.91
CA GLN A 182 -4.24 -30.78 2.27
C GLN A 182 -5.39 -30.66 3.26
N GLU A 183 -5.23 -31.20 4.47
CA GLU A 183 -6.24 -31.14 5.54
C GLU A 183 -6.39 -29.74 6.12
N ALA A 184 -5.33 -28.93 6.11
CA ALA A 184 -5.34 -27.59 6.67
C ALA A 184 -5.89 -26.53 5.71
N LEU A 185 -5.82 -26.76 4.40
CA LEU A 185 -6.21 -25.80 3.37
C LEU A 185 -7.65 -25.26 3.50
N PRO A 186 -8.68 -26.08 3.77
CA PRO A 186 -10.06 -25.60 3.82
C PRO A 186 -10.36 -24.69 5.03
N GLU A 187 -9.63 -24.89 6.13
CA GLU A 187 -9.85 -24.18 7.40
C GLU A 187 -8.98 -22.93 7.55
N LYS A 188 -8.01 -22.73 6.65
CA LYS A 188 -7.07 -21.62 6.70
C LYS A 188 -7.52 -20.48 5.79
N SER A 189 -7.12 -19.27 6.18
CA SER A 189 -7.26 -18.07 5.39
C SER A 189 -5.94 -17.30 5.32
N VAL A 190 -5.83 -16.43 4.32
CA VAL A 190 -4.77 -15.42 4.23
C VAL A 190 -5.43 -14.05 4.27
N ILE A 191 -5.13 -13.27 5.29
CA ILE A 191 -5.68 -11.92 5.49
C ILE A 191 -4.57 -10.91 5.23
N MET A 192 -4.79 -10.02 4.28
CA MET A 192 -3.82 -9.02 3.82
C MET A 192 -4.38 -7.62 4.08
N PRO A 193 -3.97 -6.94 5.17
CA PRO A 193 -4.31 -5.55 5.40
C PRO A 193 -3.47 -4.66 4.48
N LEU A 194 -4.14 -3.85 3.66
CA LEU A 194 -3.51 -3.08 2.58
C LEU A 194 -3.61 -1.58 2.86
N PRO A 195 -2.48 -0.86 2.85
CA PRO A 195 -2.52 0.60 2.84
C PRO A 195 -3.04 1.08 1.49
N VAL A 196 -4.06 1.94 1.49
CA VAL A 196 -4.63 2.56 0.29
C VAL A 196 -4.58 4.07 0.38
N ASN A 197 -4.60 4.75 -0.77
CA ASN A 197 -4.53 6.19 -0.83
C ASN A 197 -5.84 6.84 -0.34
N GLY A 198 -5.77 7.56 0.78
CA GLY A 198 -6.91 8.21 1.40
C GLY A 198 -7.25 9.60 0.84
N ARG A 199 -6.48 10.14 -0.11
CA ARG A 199 -6.68 11.53 -0.59
C ARG A 199 -8.01 11.77 -1.29
N GLN A 200 -8.60 10.73 -1.88
CA GLN A 200 -9.94 10.83 -2.48
C GLN A 200 -11.05 11.13 -1.47
N TYR A 201 -10.78 10.96 -0.16
CA TYR A 201 -11.70 11.27 0.92
C TYR A 201 -11.47 12.67 1.53
N LEU A 202 -10.55 13.45 0.96
CA LEU A 202 -10.35 14.84 1.32
C LEU A 202 -11.20 15.74 0.42
N ARG A 203 -11.53 16.94 0.91
CA ARG A 203 -12.06 18.00 0.04
C ARG A 203 -11.01 18.37 -1.01
N GLU A 204 -11.49 18.75 -2.19
CA GLU A 204 -10.65 19.00 -3.36
C GLU A 204 -9.55 20.04 -3.06
N GLU A 205 -9.88 21.08 -2.29
CA GLU A 205 -8.93 22.12 -1.90
C GLU A 205 -7.75 21.62 -1.04
N PHE A 206 -7.90 20.47 -0.36
CA PHE A 206 -6.87 19.89 0.50
C PHE A 206 -6.15 18.69 -0.11
N ALA A 207 -6.77 17.97 -1.05
CA ALA A 207 -6.26 16.71 -1.58
C ALA A 207 -4.82 16.82 -2.14
N HIS A 208 -4.47 17.97 -2.73
CA HIS A 208 -3.16 18.21 -3.36
C HIS A 208 -2.12 18.90 -2.47
N CYS A 209 -2.53 19.52 -1.36
CA CYS A 209 -1.64 20.26 -0.45
C CYS A 209 -1.51 19.61 0.94
N GLN A 210 -2.14 18.45 1.15
CA GLN A 210 -1.99 17.66 2.37
C GLN A 210 -0.70 16.83 2.33
N TYR A 211 0.33 17.29 3.06
CA TYR A 211 1.57 16.54 3.28
C TYR A 211 1.48 15.58 4.47
N GLY A 212 0.44 15.65 5.31
CA GLY A 212 0.22 14.69 6.39
C GLY A 212 0.01 13.24 5.92
N SER A 213 -0.04 12.29 6.85
CA SER A 213 -0.41 10.90 6.54
C SER A 213 -1.87 10.84 6.07
N CYS A 214 -2.08 10.56 4.78
CA CYS A 214 -3.42 10.36 4.19
C CYS A 214 -3.57 8.91 3.74
N GLN A 215 -3.17 7.99 4.59
CA GLN A 215 -3.27 6.56 4.32
C GLN A 215 -4.57 6.05 4.93
N ALA A 216 -5.39 5.39 4.12
CA ALA A 216 -6.51 4.59 4.60
C ALA A 216 -6.13 3.10 4.54
N CYS A 217 -6.99 2.21 5.04
CA CYS A 217 -6.73 0.78 5.05
C CYS A 217 -7.87 0.02 4.40
N ALA A 218 -7.54 -0.93 3.53
CA ALA A 218 -8.45 -1.97 3.04
C ALA A 218 -7.98 -3.33 3.56
N VAL A 219 -8.82 -4.35 3.45
CA VAL A 219 -8.47 -5.73 3.80
C VAL A 219 -8.89 -6.65 2.65
N VAL A 220 -7.96 -7.49 2.20
CA VAL A 220 -8.26 -8.60 1.29
C VAL A 220 -8.15 -9.89 2.09
N GLU A 221 -9.19 -10.70 2.07
CA GLU A 221 -9.25 -11.98 2.76
C GLU A 221 -9.44 -13.09 1.73
N PHE A 222 -8.55 -14.07 1.77
CA PHE A 222 -8.61 -15.27 0.96
C PHE A 222 -8.96 -16.44 1.87
N ASP A 223 -10.25 -16.78 1.91
CA ASP A 223 -10.74 -17.96 2.61
C ASP A 223 -10.62 -19.22 1.77
N ASN A 224 -10.67 -20.38 2.43
CA ASN A 224 -10.61 -21.70 1.81
C ASN A 224 -9.44 -21.79 0.82
N LEU A 225 -8.22 -21.94 1.35
CA LEU A 225 -7.00 -21.89 0.54
C LEU A 225 -6.86 -23.07 -0.44
N GLU A 226 -7.71 -24.09 -0.33
CA GLU A 226 -7.76 -25.24 -1.25
C GLU A 226 -7.90 -24.78 -2.71
N GLN A 227 -8.72 -23.76 -2.97
CA GLN A 227 -8.97 -23.26 -4.33
C GLN A 227 -7.78 -22.51 -4.97
N PHE A 228 -6.77 -22.18 -4.17
CA PHE A 228 -5.55 -21.46 -4.59
C PHE A 228 -4.30 -22.33 -4.52
N ALA A 229 -4.35 -23.45 -3.79
CA ALA A 229 -3.28 -24.43 -3.73
C ALA A 229 -3.27 -25.26 -5.02
N VAL A 230 -2.34 -24.92 -5.92
CA VAL A 230 -2.22 -25.55 -7.24
C VAL A 230 -0.83 -26.14 -7.45
N ASP A 231 -0.73 -27.07 -8.40
CA ASP A 231 0.57 -27.44 -8.95
C ASP A 231 1.15 -26.27 -9.75
N PHE A 232 2.29 -25.75 -9.31
CA PHE A 232 2.95 -24.60 -9.94
C PHE A 232 3.62 -24.94 -11.28
N GLU A 233 3.76 -26.22 -11.62
CA GLU A 233 4.21 -26.66 -12.95
C GLU A 233 3.05 -26.68 -13.96
N ASP A 234 1.80 -26.78 -13.49
CA ASP A 234 0.60 -26.63 -14.32
C ASP A 234 0.26 -25.14 -14.51
N LYS A 235 0.71 -24.61 -15.66
CA LYS A 235 0.45 -23.22 -16.04
C LYS A 235 -1.03 -22.87 -16.15
N VAL A 236 -1.89 -23.82 -16.53
CA VAL A 236 -3.33 -23.57 -16.65
C VAL A 236 -3.93 -23.44 -15.26
N ALA A 237 -3.62 -24.37 -14.36
CA ALA A 237 -4.06 -24.29 -12.96
C ALA A 237 -3.59 -23.01 -12.27
N VAL A 238 -2.33 -22.58 -12.49
CA VAL A 238 -1.80 -21.31 -11.97
C VAL A 238 -2.58 -20.11 -12.51
N ILE A 239 -2.87 -20.07 -13.82
CA ILE A 239 -3.66 -18.97 -14.41
C ILE A 239 -5.06 -18.92 -13.82
N ASP A 240 -5.72 -20.06 -13.69
CA ASP A 240 -7.08 -20.13 -13.15
C ASP A 240 -7.13 -19.72 -11.68
N ALA A 241 -6.14 -20.13 -10.88
CA ALA A 241 -6.00 -19.69 -9.48
C ALA A 241 -5.73 -18.19 -9.38
N LEU A 242 -4.88 -17.63 -10.25
CA LEU A 242 -4.65 -16.19 -10.32
C LEU A 242 -5.94 -15.43 -10.66
N VAL A 243 -6.72 -15.90 -11.64
CA VAL A 243 -7.99 -15.26 -12.03
C VAL A 243 -8.94 -15.20 -10.83
N ARG A 244 -9.16 -16.33 -10.14
CA ARG A 244 -10.01 -16.39 -8.94
C ARG A 244 -9.50 -15.44 -7.84
N ALA A 245 -8.21 -15.45 -7.56
CA ALA A 245 -7.62 -14.60 -6.52
C ALA A 245 -7.70 -13.10 -6.89
N VAL A 246 -7.61 -12.76 -8.18
CA VAL A 246 -7.78 -11.39 -8.66
C VAL A 246 -9.22 -10.91 -8.48
N GLU A 247 -10.22 -11.77 -8.71
CA GLU A 247 -11.62 -11.44 -8.47
C GLU A 247 -11.91 -11.17 -7.00
N VAL A 248 -11.39 -12.02 -6.10
CA VAL A 248 -11.48 -11.79 -4.64
C VAL A 248 -10.83 -10.47 -4.27
N THR A 249 -9.61 -10.22 -4.76
CA THR A 249 -8.89 -8.97 -4.52
C THR A 249 -9.72 -7.77 -4.97
N LYS A 250 -10.21 -7.76 -6.22
CA LYS A 250 -11.00 -6.65 -6.76
C LYS A 250 -12.25 -6.42 -5.92
N LYS A 251 -12.99 -7.48 -5.56
CA LYS A 251 -14.20 -7.37 -4.75
C LYS A 251 -13.92 -6.73 -3.40
N SER A 252 -12.83 -7.12 -2.74
CA SER A 252 -12.38 -6.50 -1.48
C SER A 252 -12.01 -5.03 -1.66
N TYR A 253 -11.25 -4.68 -2.70
CA TYR A 253 -10.93 -3.28 -3.00
C TYR A 253 -12.19 -2.45 -3.26
N ASP A 254 -13.09 -2.93 -4.13
CA ASP A 254 -14.34 -2.25 -4.44
C ASP A 254 -15.21 -2.07 -3.18
N TYR A 255 -15.30 -3.08 -2.31
CA TYR A 255 -16.01 -3.00 -1.04
C TYR A 255 -15.44 -1.88 -0.15
N TRP A 256 -14.15 -1.92 0.16
CA TRP A 256 -13.55 -0.95 1.08
C TRP A 256 -13.51 0.46 0.47
N LEU A 257 -13.12 0.58 -0.80
CA LEU A 257 -12.99 1.89 -1.45
C LEU A 257 -14.35 2.57 -1.66
N SER A 258 -15.45 1.82 -1.74
CA SER A 258 -16.81 2.39 -1.82
C SER A 258 -17.25 3.14 -0.56
N LYS A 259 -16.59 2.91 0.59
CA LYS A 259 -16.95 3.53 1.86
C LYS A 259 -16.48 4.99 1.88
N PRO A 260 -17.39 5.98 1.98
CA PRO A 260 -16.99 7.40 1.97
C PRO A 260 -16.17 7.81 3.22
N PHE A 261 -16.24 6.99 4.27
CA PHE A 261 -15.56 7.19 5.55
C PHE A 261 -14.32 6.31 5.74
N LEU A 262 -13.75 5.76 4.66
CA LEU A 262 -12.60 4.85 4.78
C LEU A 262 -11.36 5.52 5.41
N LEU A 263 -11.13 6.80 5.12
CA LEU A 263 -10.03 7.56 5.74
C LEU A 263 -10.19 7.73 7.26
N PRO A 264 -11.32 8.26 7.78
CA PRO A 264 -11.51 8.32 9.23
C PRO A 264 -11.50 6.92 9.89
N LEU A 265 -11.99 5.88 9.21
CA LEU A 265 -11.87 4.50 9.69
C LEU A 265 -10.39 4.09 9.84
N GLY A 266 -9.56 4.41 8.85
CA GLY A 266 -8.11 4.16 8.89
C GLY A 266 -7.41 4.90 10.05
N LEU A 267 -7.85 6.11 10.38
CA LEU A 267 -7.32 6.87 11.52
C LEU A 267 -7.71 6.25 12.86
N ALA A 268 -8.97 5.82 13.00
CA ALA A 268 -9.42 5.11 14.19
C ALA A 268 -8.60 3.82 14.41
N LYS A 269 -8.34 3.08 13.34
CA LYS A 269 -7.47 1.90 13.35
C LYS A 269 -6.05 2.24 13.80
N ASP A 270 -5.41 3.23 13.18
CA ASP A 270 -4.02 3.57 13.51
C ASP A 270 -3.90 3.97 14.99
N ASN A 271 -4.87 4.73 15.52
CA ASN A 271 -4.93 5.06 16.94
C ASN A 271 -5.12 3.81 17.82
N PHE A 272 -6.01 2.89 17.44
CA PHE A 272 -6.22 1.64 18.17
C PHE A 272 -4.95 0.78 18.19
N LEU A 273 -4.28 0.60 17.05
CA LEU A 273 -3.04 -0.18 16.96
C LEU A 273 -1.90 0.48 17.73
N SER A 274 -1.78 1.82 17.69
CA SER A 274 -0.82 2.54 18.52
C SER A 274 -1.06 2.26 20.00
N ALA A 275 -2.30 2.37 20.47
CA ALA A 275 -2.64 2.05 21.86
C ALA A 275 -2.37 0.57 22.21
N LEU A 276 -2.70 -0.36 21.31
CA LEU A 276 -2.46 -1.79 21.51
C LEU A 276 -0.97 -2.11 21.65
N LEU A 277 -0.14 -1.57 20.76
CA LEU A 277 1.32 -1.72 20.76
C LEU A 277 1.99 -1.04 21.96
N GLU A 278 1.41 0.04 22.48
CA GLU A 278 1.87 0.68 23.71
C GLU A 278 1.46 -0.10 24.97
N SER A 279 0.30 -0.76 24.94
CA SER A 279 -0.28 -1.45 26.10
C SER A 279 0.22 -2.89 26.32
N SER A 280 0.75 -3.52 25.26
CA SER A 280 1.23 -4.90 25.31
C SER A 280 2.75 -4.93 25.33
N GLU A 281 3.34 -5.89 26.05
CA GLU A 281 4.69 -6.38 25.75
C GLU A 281 4.64 -7.11 24.39
N SER A 282 4.26 -6.41 23.30
CA SER A 282 4.10 -7.02 21.98
C SER A 282 5.47 -7.50 21.52
N GLN A 283 5.77 -8.77 21.79
CA GLN A 283 6.94 -9.41 21.25
C GLN A 283 6.63 -9.82 19.82
N PRO A 284 7.58 -9.66 18.88
CA PRO A 284 7.44 -10.19 17.55
C PRO A 284 7.13 -11.68 17.64
N ASP A 285 6.00 -12.11 17.07
CA ASP A 285 5.58 -13.51 17.05
C ASP A 285 6.31 -14.36 15.99
N GLY A 286 7.22 -13.72 15.25
CA GLY A 286 7.99 -14.36 14.19
C GLY A 286 7.16 -14.66 12.95
N LYS A 287 6.04 -13.98 12.72
CA LYS A 287 5.20 -14.22 11.54
C LYS A 287 5.01 -12.98 10.70
N THR A 288 4.83 -13.17 9.40
CA THR A 288 4.48 -12.08 8.50
C THR A 288 3.62 -12.57 7.35
N VAL A 289 2.56 -11.82 7.05
CA VAL A 289 1.82 -11.97 5.81
C VAL A 289 2.38 -10.98 4.80
N PRO A 290 2.89 -11.42 3.64
CA PRO A 290 3.37 -10.50 2.62
C PRO A 290 2.20 -9.70 2.03
N ILE A 291 2.41 -8.40 1.82
CA ILE A 291 1.40 -7.50 1.26
C ILE A 291 1.95 -6.70 0.08
N ILE A 292 1.08 -6.29 -0.84
CA ILE A 292 1.40 -5.30 -1.86
C ILE A 292 0.79 -3.96 -1.44
N ALA A 293 1.62 -2.94 -1.32
CA ALA A 293 1.13 -1.57 -1.23
C ALA A 293 1.13 -0.94 -2.62
N SER A 294 -0.04 -0.45 -3.04
CA SER A 294 -0.17 0.39 -4.23
C SER A 294 -0.83 1.70 -3.80
N ASP A 295 -0.34 2.82 -4.31
CA ASP A 295 -0.97 4.12 -4.09
C ASP A 295 -2.11 4.40 -5.07
N GLY A 296 -2.41 3.45 -5.97
CA GLY A 296 -3.51 3.50 -6.94
C GLY A 296 -3.37 4.59 -8.01
N LEU A 297 -2.44 5.53 -7.87
CA LEU A 297 -2.20 6.60 -8.84
C LEU A 297 -1.71 6.05 -10.16
N ASN A 298 -0.76 5.12 -10.10
CA ASN A 298 -0.18 4.55 -11.32
C ASN A 298 -1.22 3.78 -12.14
N ASP A 299 -2.20 3.19 -11.47
CA ASP A 299 -3.30 2.48 -12.12
C ASP A 299 -4.20 3.42 -12.94
N GLN A 300 -4.24 4.72 -12.62
CA GLN A 300 -4.98 5.72 -13.40
C GLN A 300 -4.34 5.99 -14.77
N TYR A 301 -3.03 5.76 -14.90
CA TYR A 301 -2.30 5.92 -16.16
C TYR A 301 -2.27 4.63 -16.99
N ILE A 302 -2.81 3.52 -16.46
CA ILE A 302 -2.94 2.27 -17.21
C ILE A 302 -4.17 2.39 -18.12
N PRO A 303 -4.02 2.16 -19.45
CA PRO A 303 -5.15 2.18 -20.37
C PRO A 303 -6.28 1.26 -19.91
N LYS A 304 -7.51 1.78 -19.88
CA LYS A 304 -8.70 0.97 -19.55
C LYS A 304 -8.97 -0.11 -20.60
N THR A 305 -8.66 0.19 -21.85
CA THR A 305 -8.75 -0.74 -22.97
C THR A 305 -7.36 -1.03 -23.52
N VAL A 306 -7.17 -2.27 -23.97
CA VAL A 306 -5.98 -2.66 -24.73
C VAL A 306 -6.39 -2.89 -26.17
N SER A 307 -5.68 -2.25 -27.11
CA SER A 307 -5.91 -2.53 -28.53
C SER A 307 -5.43 -3.95 -28.84
N SER A 308 -6.16 -4.65 -29.69
CA SER A 308 -5.82 -5.99 -30.16
C SER A 308 -4.72 -6.01 -31.24
N GLN A 309 -3.97 -4.91 -31.42
CA GLN A 309 -2.88 -4.86 -32.39
C GLN A 309 -1.54 -5.30 -31.74
N ASP A 310 -1.17 -6.53 -32.11
CA ASP A 310 0.10 -7.28 -32.07
C ASP A 310 0.76 -7.64 -30.72
#